data_AF-A0A8S1HIX4-F1
#
_entry.id   AF-A0A8S1HIX4-F1
#
_cell.length_a   1.000
_cell.length_b   1.000
_cell.length_c   1.000
_cell.angle_alpha   90.00
_cell.angle_beta   90.00
_cell.angle_gamma   90.00
#
_symmetry.space_group_name_H-M   'P 1'
#
loop_
_entity.id
_entity.type
_entity.pdbx_description
1 polymer ?
#
loop_
_entity_poly.entity_id
_entity_poly.type
_entity_poly.pdbx_seq_one_letter_code
_entity_poly.pdbx_strand_id
1 'polypeptide(L)'
;MKFLPSFGVVLTFAVLCVVMVDSVKSGWSEWINKPDAVCSDTCGGCGRIEQIRSCLSDDPKRCRGLSERSARCNHKWCVFPRVTCCEGTKKARASKYFVCLGTEEM
;
A
#
# COMPACT_ATOMS: atom_id res chain seq x y z
N MET A 1 53.09 24.17 7.51
CA MET A 1 52.64 23.34 6.36
C MET A 1 51.16 23.69 6.15
N LYS A 2 50.88 24.71 5.33
CA LYS A 2 50.43 24.64 3.92
C LYS A 2 49.05 23.97 3.81
N PHE A 3 47.98 24.75 3.94
CA PHE A 3 47.21 25.43 2.86
C PHE A 3 46.30 24.46 2.07
N LEU A 4 44.99 24.51 2.35
CA LEU A 4 43.90 24.32 1.36
C LEU A 4 43.87 25.56 0.43
N PRO A 5 43.15 25.64 -0.72
CA PRO A 5 42.08 24.78 -1.26
C PRO A 5 42.04 24.57 -2.83
N SER A 6 41.04 23.80 -3.30
CA SER A 6 40.17 24.03 -4.48
C SER A 6 40.33 23.27 -5.84
N PHE A 7 39.14 22.95 -6.39
CA PHE A 7 38.71 22.73 -7.79
C PHE A 7 38.60 21.31 -8.40
N GLY A 8 37.36 20.99 -8.83
CA GLY A 8 36.99 20.16 -9.99
C GLY A 8 36.90 18.66 -9.73
N VAL A 9 35.73 18.05 -9.50
CA VAL A 9 34.70 17.75 -10.54
C VAL A 9 35.40 17.46 -11.88
N VAL A 10 35.46 16.22 -12.36
CA VAL A 10 34.47 15.68 -13.32
C VAL A 10 34.77 14.18 -13.55
N LEU A 11 33.70 13.37 -13.52
CA LEU A 11 33.46 12.10 -14.24
C LEU A 11 34.68 11.22 -14.60
N THR A 12 34.79 10.03 -14.00
CA THR A 12 34.81 8.71 -14.68
C THR A 12 35.15 7.61 -13.65
N PHE A 13 34.49 6.43 -13.75
CA PHE A 13 34.52 5.27 -12.83
C PHE A 13 33.66 5.43 -11.54
N ALA A 14 32.32 5.43 -11.57
CA ALA A 14 31.46 4.25 -11.76
C ALA A 14 32.04 2.96 -11.13
N VAL A 15 31.53 2.53 -9.97
CA VAL A 15 31.13 1.15 -9.60
C VAL A 15 30.90 1.03 -8.08
N LEU A 16 29.60 1.00 -7.72
CA LEU A 16 28.96 0.16 -6.69
C LEU A 16 29.45 0.18 -5.23
N CYS A 17 29.30 1.31 -4.53
CA CYS A 17 28.89 1.26 -3.11
C CYS A 17 27.90 2.39 -2.77
N VAL A 18 27.15 2.87 -3.78
CA VAL A 18 25.82 3.45 -3.51
C VAL A 18 24.90 2.27 -3.22
N VAL A 19 25.14 1.56 -2.10
CA VAL A 19 24.05 0.78 -1.51
C VAL A 19 23.06 1.83 -1.02
N MET A 20 22.03 2.03 -1.84
CA MET A 20 20.79 2.65 -1.42
C MET A 20 20.42 1.98 -0.10
N VAL A 21 20.45 2.72 1.01
CA VAL A 21 19.90 2.25 2.27
C VAL A 21 18.40 2.12 2.03
N ASP A 22 17.96 0.94 1.60
CA ASP A 22 16.55 0.60 1.55
C ASP A 22 16.02 0.81 2.96
N SER A 23 14.98 1.63 3.07
CA SER A 23 14.30 1.95 4.32
C SER A 23 14.13 0.66 5.12
N VAL A 24 14.87 0.51 6.24
CA VAL A 24 14.75 -0.66 7.12
C VAL A 24 13.34 -0.60 7.70
N LYS A 25 12.39 -1.23 7.02
CA LYS A 25 10.99 -1.28 7.45
C LYS A 25 10.92 -2.16 8.69
N SER A 26 11.03 -1.53 9.86
CA SER A 26 10.88 -2.20 11.16
C SER A 26 9.39 -2.43 11.46
N GLY A 27 8.79 -3.44 10.83
CA GLY A 27 7.41 -3.84 11.14
C GLY A 27 6.73 -4.66 10.07
N TRP A 28 5.41 -4.58 10.01
CA TRP A 28 4.60 -5.20 8.97
C TRP A 28 4.82 -4.55 7.60
N SER A 29 4.84 -5.35 6.54
CA SER A 29 4.71 -4.87 5.17
C SER A 29 3.35 -4.21 4.93
N GLU A 30 3.23 -3.51 3.80
CA GLU A 30 1.91 -3.18 3.29
C GLU A 30 1.10 -4.44 3.04
N TRP A 31 -0.22 -4.30 3.15
CA TRP A 31 -1.14 -5.37 2.79
C TRP A 31 -1.17 -5.53 1.28
N ILE A 32 -0.97 -6.77 0.83
CA ILE A 32 -1.09 -7.18 -0.56
C ILE A 32 -2.21 -8.20 -0.67
N ASN A 33 -2.84 -8.31 -1.84
CA ASN A 33 -3.82 -9.37 -2.06
C ASN A 33 -3.12 -10.73 -2.06
N LYS A 34 -3.76 -11.76 -1.50
CA LYS A 34 -3.26 -13.13 -1.63
C LYS A 34 -3.10 -13.50 -3.11
N PRO A 35 -2.14 -14.37 -3.46
CA PRO A 35 -2.09 -14.97 -4.79
C PRO A 35 -3.45 -15.53 -5.16
N ASP A 36 -3.91 -15.28 -6.39
CA ASP A 36 -5.18 -15.73 -6.93
C ASP A 36 -6.45 -15.23 -6.22
N ALA A 37 -6.33 -14.29 -5.27
CA ALA A 37 -7.48 -13.70 -4.62
C ALA A 37 -8.26 -12.80 -5.59
N VAL A 38 -9.48 -13.23 -5.90
CA VAL A 38 -10.42 -12.47 -6.71
C VAL A 38 -11.41 -11.77 -5.79
N CYS A 39 -11.66 -10.48 -6.06
CA CYS A 39 -12.70 -9.75 -5.35
C CYS A 39 -14.07 -10.37 -5.62
N SER A 40 -14.83 -10.67 -4.56
CA SER A 40 -16.11 -11.39 -4.68
C SER A 40 -17.24 -10.61 -5.36
N ASP A 41 -17.05 -9.31 -5.61
CA ASP A 41 -18.01 -8.44 -6.31
C ASP A 41 -17.25 -7.42 -7.14
N THR A 42 -17.91 -6.71 -8.05
CA THR A 42 -17.28 -5.84 -9.06
C THR A 42 -17.46 -4.34 -8.82
N CYS A 43 -18.31 -3.93 -7.86
CA CYS A 43 -18.56 -2.52 -7.54
C CYS A 43 -19.10 -2.30 -6.12
N GLY A 44 -19.33 -1.04 -5.77
CA GLY A 44 -20.03 -0.58 -4.57
C GLY A 44 -19.25 -0.74 -3.26
N GLY A 45 -17.99 -1.18 -3.31
CA GLY A 45 -17.27 -1.64 -2.11
C GLY A 45 -17.96 -2.84 -1.44
N CYS A 46 -18.70 -3.63 -2.23
CA CYS A 46 -19.48 -4.77 -1.76
C CYS A 46 -18.63 -6.03 -1.61
N GLY A 47 -17.59 -6.14 -2.45
CA GLY A 47 -16.76 -7.33 -2.52
C GLY A 47 -15.80 -7.44 -1.34
N ARG A 48 -15.38 -8.68 -1.07
CA ARG A 48 -14.31 -9.00 -0.13
C ARG A 48 -13.14 -9.62 -0.88
N ILE A 49 -11.94 -9.32 -0.42
CA ILE A 49 -10.69 -9.88 -0.92
C ILE A 49 -9.78 -10.22 0.26
N GLU A 50 -9.14 -11.38 0.19
CA GLU A 50 -8.17 -11.78 1.19
C GLU A 50 -6.82 -11.12 0.91
N GLN A 51 -6.28 -10.50 1.95
CA GLN A 51 -4.99 -9.83 1.92
C GLN A 51 -4.03 -10.45 2.93
N ILE A 52 -2.75 -10.45 2.58
CA ILE A 52 -1.65 -10.88 3.41
C ILE A 52 -0.62 -9.77 3.56
N ARG A 53 0.19 -9.88 4.60
CA ARG A 53 1.38 -9.05 4.81
C ARG A 53 2.45 -9.88 5.50
N SER A 54 3.70 -9.46 5.32
CA SER A 54 4.87 -10.15 5.87
C SER A 54 5.52 -9.28 6.94
N CYS A 55 6.09 -9.91 7.97
CA CYS A 55 6.91 -9.21 8.95
C CYS A 55 8.28 -8.92 8.33
N LEU A 56 8.70 -7.66 8.31
CA LEU A 56 9.96 -7.20 7.74
C LEU A 56 11.08 -7.04 8.78
N SER A 57 10.79 -7.40 10.04
CA SER A 57 11.77 -7.39 11.14
C SER A 57 12.38 -8.78 11.35
N ASP A 58 13.66 -8.83 11.71
CA ASP A 58 14.35 -10.08 12.08
C ASP A 58 13.80 -10.74 13.34
N ASP A 59 13.13 -9.95 14.20
CA ASP A 59 12.39 -10.44 15.37
C ASP A 59 10.88 -10.46 15.08
N PRO A 60 10.26 -11.65 14.88
CA PRO A 60 8.84 -11.78 14.60
C PRO A 60 7.94 -11.21 15.71
N LYS A 61 8.41 -11.15 16.96
CA LYS A 61 7.63 -10.64 18.10
C LYS A 61 7.33 -9.14 17.98
N ARG A 62 8.08 -8.41 17.15
CA ARG A 62 7.82 -7.00 16.86
C ARG A 62 6.59 -6.78 15.98
N CYS A 63 6.16 -7.80 15.24
CA CYS A 63 5.00 -7.76 14.37
C CYS A 63 3.75 -8.27 15.10
N ARG A 64 3.09 -7.38 15.87
CA ARG A 64 1.84 -7.71 16.58
C ARG A 64 0.63 -7.65 15.64
N GLY A 65 -0.33 -8.54 15.85
CA GLY A 65 -1.58 -8.60 15.08
C GLY A 65 -1.57 -9.64 13.96
N LEU A 66 -2.60 -9.63 13.13
CA LEU A 66 -2.81 -10.65 12.10
C LEU A 66 -1.91 -10.43 10.88
N SER A 67 -1.44 -11.52 10.28
CA SER A 67 -0.74 -11.55 8.97
C SER A 67 -1.69 -11.65 7.79
N GLU A 68 -2.96 -11.99 8.05
CA GLU A 68 -4.02 -12.13 7.05
C GLU A 68 -5.25 -11.31 7.45
N ARG A 69 -5.98 -10.78 6.46
CA ARG A 69 -7.26 -10.10 6.68
C ARG A 69 -8.18 -10.21 5.48
N SER A 70 -9.48 -10.09 5.73
CA SER A 70 -10.48 -9.85 4.69
C SER A 70 -10.75 -8.34 4.56
N ALA A 71 -10.45 -7.76 3.40
CA ALA A 71 -10.64 -6.35 3.11
C ALA A 71 -11.77 -6.12 2.10
N ARG A 72 -12.38 -4.93 2.11
CA ARG A 72 -13.30 -4.54 1.04
C ARG A 72 -12.53 -4.26 -0.25
N CYS A 73 -13.17 -4.54 -1.38
CA CYS A 73 -12.61 -4.31 -2.70
C CYS A 73 -13.66 -3.78 -3.68
N ASN A 74 -13.18 -3.31 -4.83
CA ASN A 74 -13.99 -2.72 -5.89
C ASN A 74 -14.88 -1.55 -5.40
N HIS A 75 -14.20 -0.53 -4.87
CA HIS A 75 -14.79 0.71 -4.36
C HIS A 75 -15.39 1.62 -5.44
N LYS A 76 -15.29 1.28 -6.73
CA LYS A 76 -16.01 2.00 -7.78
C LYS A 76 -17.51 1.85 -7.54
N TRP A 77 -18.30 2.92 -7.63
CA TRP A 77 -19.74 2.82 -7.42
C TRP A 77 -20.41 1.82 -8.37
N CYS A 78 -21.52 1.24 -7.94
CA CYS A 78 -22.40 0.48 -8.82
C CYS A 78 -23.36 1.39 -9.60
N VAL A 79 -23.72 0.96 -10.81
CA VAL A 79 -24.77 1.58 -11.62
C VAL A 79 -26.10 0.87 -11.37
N PHE A 80 -27.21 1.57 -11.66
CA PHE A 80 -28.55 0.99 -11.63
C PHE A 80 -28.60 -0.32 -12.45
N PRO A 81 -29.32 -1.38 -12.00
CA PRO A 81 -30.29 -1.42 -10.91
C PRO A 81 -29.71 -1.69 -9.51
N ARG A 82 -28.39 -1.80 -9.39
CA ARG A 82 -27.77 -2.08 -8.10
C ARG A 82 -27.69 -0.83 -7.22
N VAL A 83 -27.69 -1.04 -5.90
CA VAL A 83 -27.40 0.01 -4.92
C VAL A 83 -26.00 0.58 -5.19
N THR A 84 -25.89 1.90 -5.24
CA THR A 84 -24.66 2.60 -5.64
C THR A 84 -23.46 2.24 -4.76
N CYS A 85 -23.67 2.20 -3.44
CA CYS A 85 -22.70 1.74 -2.44
C CYS A 85 -23.38 0.72 -1.52
N CYS A 86 -22.65 -0.33 -1.14
CA CYS A 86 -23.15 -1.35 -0.24
C CYS A 86 -23.21 -0.88 1.23
N GLU A 87 -23.90 -1.65 2.06
CA GLU A 87 -23.96 -1.38 3.49
C GLU A 87 -22.55 -1.30 4.11
N GLY A 88 -22.37 -0.33 5.01
CA GLY A 88 -21.09 -0.02 5.64
C GLY A 88 -20.12 0.78 4.78
N THR A 89 -20.50 1.16 3.55
CA THR A 89 -19.77 2.13 2.75
C THR A 89 -20.63 3.34 2.39
N LYS A 90 -19.99 4.50 2.21
CA LYS A 90 -20.64 5.74 1.79
C LYS A 90 -19.98 6.27 0.54
N LYS A 91 -20.77 6.99 -0.27
CA LYS A 91 -20.25 7.70 -1.43
C LYS A 91 -19.33 8.82 -0.95
N ALA A 92 -18.07 8.74 -1.34
CA ALA A 92 -17.03 9.73 -1.08
C ALA A 92 -16.39 10.16 -2.41
N ARG A 93 -15.67 11.28 -2.39
CA ARG A 93 -14.91 11.77 -3.55
C ARG A 93 -13.43 11.42 -3.35
N ALA A 94 -12.89 10.58 -4.23
CA ALA A 94 -11.45 10.33 -4.32
C ALA A 94 -10.91 11.03 -5.57
N SER A 95 -10.21 12.15 -5.36
CA SER A 95 -9.75 13.05 -6.43
C SER A 95 -10.88 13.52 -7.35
N LYS A 96 -10.95 12.97 -8.57
CA LYS A 96 -11.91 13.36 -9.63
C LYS A 96 -13.04 12.35 -9.84
N TYR A 97 -13.05 11.26 -9.08
CA TYR A 97 -14.06 10.21 -9.18
C TYR A 97 -14.81 10.09 -7.85
N PHE A 98 -16.07 9.64 -7.89
CA PHE A 98 -16.74 9.16 -6.68
C PHE A 98 -16.48 7.67 -6.50
N VAL A 99 -16.33 7.27 -5.24
CA VAL A 99 -16.05 5.91 -4.81
C VAL A 99 -16.89 5.61 -3.57
N CYS A 100 -17.01 4.35 -3.21
CA CYS A 100 -17.65 3.89 -1.99
C CYS A 100 -16.56 3.54 -0.99
N LEU A 101 -16.41 4.31 0.09
CA LEU A 101 -15.41 4.09 1.14
C LEU A 101 -16.08 3.60 2.42
N GLY A 102 -15.35 2.80 3.21
CA GLY A 102 -15.83 2.35 4.52
C GLY A 102 -16.09 3.53 5.45
N THR A 103 -17.08 3.43 6.32
CA THR A 103 -17.39 4.49 7.31
C THR A 103 -16.30 4.66 8.38
N GLU A 104 -15.33 3.76 8.44
CA GLU A 104 -14.15 3.84 9.32
C GLU A 104 -12.92 4.45 8.63
N GLU A 105 -13.01 4.72 7.33
CA GLU A 105 -11.96 5.35 6.52
C GLU A 105 -12.27 6.83 6.19
N MET A 106 -13.29 7.40 6.85
CA MET A 106 -13.82 8.75 6.67
C MET A 106 -13.61 9.57 7.94
#